data_AF-A0A0B8P2U5-F1
#
_entry.id   AF-A0A0B8P2U5-F1
#
_cell.length_a   1.000
_cell.length_b   1.000
_cell.length_c   1.000
_cell.angle_alpha   90.00
_cell.angle_beta   90.00
_cell.angle_gamma   90.00
#
_symmetry.space_group_name_H-M   'P 1'
#
loop_
_entity.id
_entity.type
_entity.pdbx_description
1 polymer ?
#
loop_
_entity_poly.entity_id
_entity_poly.type
_entity_poly.pdbx_seq_one_letter_code
_entity_poly.pdbx_strand_id
1 'polypeptide(L)'
;MLYVIRRINALQSKVLSLDVPSGLEADTGVMLGGCVRADTTVSFIGAKTGLVTGRAKAVVGELFIAELGVGEAFADLERPVASIFDKP
;
A
#
# COMPACT_ATOMS: atom_id res chain seq x y z
N MET A 1 -4.80 18.43 -4.12
CA MET A 1 -4.68 17.02 -3.66
C MET A 1 -5.15 16.82 -2.22
N LEU A 2 -4.55 17.48 -1.21
CA LEU A 2 -4.89 17.27 0.21
C LEU A 2 -6.37 17.48 0.58
N TYR A 3 -7.08 18.37 -0.10
CA TYR A 3 -8.53 18.56 0.09
C TYR A 3 -9.32 17.27 -0.18
N VAL A 4 -9.03 16.58 -1.28
CA VAL A 4 -9.73 15.34 -1.68
C VAL A 4 -9.42 14.22 -0.69
N ILE A 5 -8.14 14.07 -0.31
CA ILE A 5 -7.72 13.09 0.70
C ILE A 5 -8.49 13.29 2.01
N ARG A 6 -8.59 14.54 2.49
CA ARG A 6 -9.36 14.83 3.72
C ARG A 6 -10.84 14.50 3.58
N ARG A 7 -11.44 14.74 2.40
CA ARG A 7 -12.84 14.39 2.14
C ARG A 7 -13.05 12.88 2.13
N ILE A 8 -12.16 12.11 1.50
CA ILE A 8 -12.19 10.63 1.49
C ILE A 8 -12.07 10.11 2.92
N ASN A 9 -11.09 10.58 3.69
CA ASN A 9 -10.84 10.14 5.06
C ASN A 9 -11.98 10.50 6.03
N ALA A 10 -12.89 11.40 5.66
CA ALA A 10 -14.05 11.78 6.46
C ALA A 10 -15.32 10.99 6.09
N LEU A 11 -15.30 10.21 5.01
CA LEU A 11 -16.43 9.35 4.63
C LEU A 11 -16.63 8.24 5.67
N GLN A 12 -17.88 7.82 5.85
CA GLN A 12 -18.21 6.64 6.66
C GLN A 12 -18.19 5.34 5.84
N SER A 13 -17.93 5.44 4.55
CA SER A 13 -17.87 4.31 3.62
C SER A 13 -16.50 3.65 3.65
N LYS A 14 -16.44 2.37 3.27
CA LYS A 14 -15.19 1.65 3.11
C LYS A 14 -14.34 2.25 1.99
N VAL A 15 -13.04 2.37 2.23
CA VAL A 15 -12.06 2.92 1.28
C VAL A 15 -11.11 1.83 0.80
N LEU A 16 -11.17 1.55 -0.50
CA LEU A 16 -10.23 0.67 -1.20
C LEU A 16 -9.18 1.51 -1.91
N SER A 17 -7.90 1.30 -1.60
CA SER A 17 -6.79 1.85 -2.37
C SER A 17 -6.27 0.83 -3.38
N LEU A 18 -6.00 1.30 -4.59
CA LEU A 18 -5.36 0.50 -5.64
C LEU A 18 -3.89 0.90 -5.71
N ASP A 19 -3.04 -0.10 -5.74
CA ASP A 19 -1.59 -0.04 -5.68
C ASP A 19 -1.01 0.46 -4.35
N VAL A 20 -1.20 1.75 -4.06
CA VAL A 20 -0.69 2.43 -2.86
C VAL A 20 -1.72 3.48 -2.40
N PRO A 21 -2.01 3.61 -1.10
CA PRO A 21 -2.86 4.69 -0.61
C PRO A 21 -2.31 6.05 -1.06
N SER A 22 -3.14 6.86 -1.73
CA SER A 22 -2.67 8.13 -2.28
C SER A 22 -2.10 9.03 -1.18
N GLY A 23 -0.84 9.46 -1.36
CA GLY A 23 -0.10 10.27 -0.38
C GLY A 23 0.83 9.47 0.53
N LEU A 24 0.88 8.14 0.41
CA LEU A 24 1.95 7.31 0.93
C LEU A 24 3.05 7.17 -0.13
N GLU A 25 4.30 7.37 0.27
CA GLU A 25 5.45 7.10 -0.58
C GLU A 25 5.71 5.58 -0.60
N ALA A 26 5.85 5.02 -1.81
CA ALA A 26 5.80 3.59 -2.07
C ALA A 26 7.02 2.82 -1.53
N ASP A 27 8.20 3.44 -1.45
CA ASP A 27 9.42 2.74 -1.05
C ASP A 27 9.70 2.85 0.46
N THR A 28 9.32 3.98 1.05
CA THR A 28 9.71 4.37 2.42
C THR A 28 8.54 4.38 3.39
N GLY A 29 7.30 4.41 2.90
CA GLY A 29 6.10 4.51 3.72
C GLY A 29 5.95 5.87 4.42
N VAL A 30 6.67 6.90 3.95
CA VAL A 30 6.51 8.27 4.42
C VAL A 30 5.19 8.85 3.89
N MET A 31 4.39 9.47 4.76
CA MET A 31 3.22 10.24 4.33
C MET A 31 3.65 11.62 3.83
N LEU A 32 3.30 11.96 2.60
CA LEU A 32 3.69 13.20 1.92
C LEU A 32 2.77 14.38 2.30
N GLY A 33 2.67 14.65 3.61
CA GLY A 33 1.82 15.72 4.19
C GLY A 33 0.35 15.35 4.38
N GLY A 34 -0.16 14.32 3.70
CA GLY A 34 -1.46 13.72 3.94
C GLY A 34 -1.63 12.45 3.12
N CYS A 35 -2.31 11.45 3.67
CA CYS A 35 -2.48 10.14 3.06
C CYS A 35 -3.93 9.66 3.19
N VAL A 36 -4.44 8.99 2.16
CA VAL A 36 -5.70 8.24 2.24
C VAL A 36 -5.56 7.14 3.29
N ARG A 37 -6.56 7.00 4.15
CA ARG A 37 -6.67 5.88 5.10
C ARG A 37 -7.57 4.83 4.47
N ALA A 38 -6.96 3.77 3.97
CA ALA A 38 -7.66 2.67 3.36
C ALA A 38 -8.10 1.64 4.42
N ASP A 39 -9.29 1.06 4.23
CA ASP A 39 -9.67 -0.17 4.91
C ASP A 39 -8.97 -1.38 4.26
N THR A 40 -8.74 -1.30 2.94
CA THR A 40 -8.09 -2.34 2.15
C THR A 40 -7.22 -1.70 1.06
N THR A 41 -6.07 -2.29 0.79
CA THR A 41 -5.19 -1.95 -0.32
C THR A 41 -4.94 -3.18 -1.18
N VAL A 42 -5.10 -3.07 -2.50
CA VAL A 42 -4.68 -4.09 -3.47
C VAL A 42 -3.45 -3.57 -4.21
N SER A 43 -2.27 -4.08 -3.87
CA SER A 43 -1.03 -3.80 -4.60
C SER A 43 -0.86 -4.72 -5.79
N PHE A 44 -0.30 -4.22 -6.89
CA PHE A 44 -0.09 -5.02 -8.09
C PHE A 44 1.33 -5.57 -8.19
N ILE A 45 1.45 -6.78 -8.76
CA ILE A 45 2.66 -7.53 -9.11
C ILE A 45 3.48 -7.96 -7.89
N GLY A 46 3.83 -7.02 -7.01
CA GLY A 46 4.56 -7.27 -5.78
C GLY A 46 4.18 -6.29 -4.67
N ALA A 47 4.67 -6.57 -3.46
CA ALA A 47 4.55 -5.64 -2.35
C ALA A 47 5.60 -4.52 -2.50
N LYS A 48 5.17 -3.26 -2.39
CA LYS A 48 6.08 -2.13 -2.28
C LYS A 48 6.55 -2.01 -0.83
N THR A 49 7.83 -1.76 -0.62
CA THR A 49 8.43 -1.78 0.73
C THR A 49 7.76 -0.79 1.68
N GLY A 50 7.37 0.37 1.17
CA GLY A 50 6.65 1.40 1.91
C GLY A 50 5.32 0.92 2.49
N LEU A 51 4.63 -0.02 1.83
CA LEU A 51 3.35 -0.59 2.28
C LEU A 51 3.47 -1.47 3.53
N VAL A 52 4.67 -2.01 3.78
CA VAL A 52 4.93 -2.97 4.88
C VAL A 52 5.81 -2.37 5.98
N THR A 53 6.01 -1.06 5.97
CA THR A 53 6.68 -0.37 7.08
C THR A 53 5.74 -0.17 8.27
N GLY A 54 6.30 0.00 9.47
CA GLY A 54 5.50 0.32 10.66
C GLY A 54 4.66 1.60 10.52
N ARG A 55 5.08 2.55 9.68
CA ARG A 55 4.33 3.79 9.39
C ARG A 55 3.06 3.52 8.56
N ALA A 56 3.13 2.57 7.63
CA ALA A 56 2.04 2.25 6.71
C ALA A 56 0.89 1.50 7.37
N LYS A 57 1.14 0.82 8.49
CA LYS A 57 0.11 0.13 9.30
C LYS A 57 -1.08 1.03 9.67
N ALA A 58 -0.87 2.34 9.76
CA ALA A 58 -1.92 3.31 10.08
C ALA A 58 -2.85 3.66 8.90
N VAL A 59 -2.49 3.31 7.66
CA VAL A 59 -3.16 3.82 6.44
C VAL A 59 -3.45 2.77 5.36
N VAL A 60 -2.77 1.61 5.37
CA VAL A 60 -2.88 0.59 4.32
C VAL A 60 -4.10 -0.32 4.50
N GLY A 61 -4.55 -0.55 5.74
CA GLY A 61 -5.59 -1.52 6.04
C GLY A 61 -5.15 -2.95 5.73
N GLU A 62 -6.09 -3.80 5.30
CA GLU A 62 -5.78 -5.14 4.78
C GLU A 62 -5.03 -5.03 3.44
N LEU A 63 -3.90 -5.73 3.30
CA LEU A 63 -3.08 -5.68 2.10
C LEU A 63 -3.21 -6.97 1.29
N PHE A 64 -3.66 -6.85 0.04
CA PHE A 64 -3.68 -7.92 -0.95
C PHE A 64 -2.64 -7.64 -2.04
N ILE A 65 -1.99 -8.67 -2.54
CA ILE A 65 -1.10 -8.58 -3.70
C ILE A 65 -1.77 -9.30 -4.88
N ALA A 66 -2.06 -8.57 -5.94
CA ALA A 66 -2.56 -9.11 -7.19
C ALA A 66 -1.42 -9.23 -8.19
N GLU A 67 -0.98 -10.45 -8.49
CA GLU A 67 0.19 -10.72 -9.36
C GLU A 67 -0.04 -10.38 -10.83
N LEU A 68 -1.29 -10.17 -11.26
CA LEU A 68 -1.67 -9.84 -12.64
C LEU A 68 -1.14 -10.81 -13.72
N GLY A 69 -0.92 -12.08 -13.35
CA GLY A 69 -0.46 -13.12 -14.27
C GLY A 69 1.04 -13.10 -14.58
N VAL A 70 1.83 -12.30 -13.86
CA VAL A 70 3.30 -12.20 -14.06
C VAL A 70 4.12 -12.64 -12.85
N GLY A 71 3.52 -13.37 -11.90
CA GLY A 71 4.18 -13.76 -10.64
C GLY A 71 5.50 -14.51 -10.83
N GLU A 72 5.53 -15.52 -11.70
CA GLU A 72 6.74 -16.30 -12.00
C GLU A 72 7.84 -15.42 -12.60
N ALA A 73 7.51 -14.68 -13.67
CA ALA A 73 8.47 -13.80 -14.34
C ALA A 73 9.00 -12.70 -13.40
N PHE A 74 8.16 -12.18 -12.51
CA PHE A 74 8.56 -11.19 -11.51
C PHE A 74 9.52 -11.80 -10.47
N ALA A 75 9.25 -13.01 -9.99
CA ALA A 75 10.12 -13.71 -9.04
C ALA A 75 11.50 -14.06 -9.61
N ASP A 76 11.58 -14.31 -10.92
CA ASP A 76 12.85 -14.58 -11.61
C ASP A 76 13.71 -13.32 -11.83
N LEU A 77 13.06 -12.16 -11.99
CA LEU A 77 13.73 -10.89 -12.30
C LEU A 77 14.12 -10.11 -11.05
N GLU A 78 13.26 -10.12 -10.03
CA GLU A 78 13.39 -9.24 -8.86
C GLU A 78 13.78 -10.01 -7.60
N ARG A 79 14.58 -9.36 -6.74
CA ARG A 79 14.97 -9.93 -5.44
C ARG A 79 14.32 -9.14 -4.31
N PRO A 80 13.75 -9.81 -3.30
CA PRO A 80 13.25 -9.12 -2.12
C PRO A 80 14.36 -8.31 -1.44
N VAL A 81 14.10 -7.02 -1.19
CA VAL A 81 15.03 -6.12 -0.46
C VAL A 81 14.80 -6.11 1.05
N ALA A 82 13.71 -6.75 1.51
CA ALA A 82 13.34 -6.86 2.92
C ALA A 82 12.50 -8.13 3.14
N SER A 83 12.35 -8.53 4.41
CA SER A 83 11.47 -9.61 4.85
C SER A 83 10.50 -9.08 5.91
N ILE A 84 9.26 -9.56 5.88
CA ILE A 84 8.24 -9.21 6.89
C ILE A 84 8.46 -10.13 8.11
N PHE A 85 8.75 -9.53 9.27
CA PHE A 85 9.04 -10.27 10.50
C PHE A 85 7.82 -10.98 11.09
N ASP A 86 6.66 -10.34 11.01
CA ASP A 86 5.37 -10.88 11.43
C ASP A 86 4.52 -11.08 10.17
N LYS A 87 4.70 -12.22 9.48
CA LYS A 87 3.75 -12.59 8.42
C LYS A 87 2.35 -12.67 9.07
N PRO A 88 1.32 -12.04 8.47
CA PRO A 88 -0.05 -12.17 8.96
C PRO A 88 -0.49 -13.64 9.06
#